data_AF-A0A9E2RHI2-F1
#
_entry.id   AF-A0A9E2RHI2-F1
#
_cell.length_a   1.000
_cell.length_b   1.000
_cell.length_c   1.000
_cell.angle_alpha   90.00
_cell.angle_beta   90.00
_cell.angle_gamma   90.00
#
_symmetry.space_group_name_H-M   'P 1'
#
loop_
_entity.id
_entity.type
_entity.pdbx_description
1 polymer ?
#
loop_
_entity_poly.entity_id
_entity_poly.type
_entity_poly.pdbx_seq_one_letter_code
_entity_poly.pdbx_strand_id
1 'polypeptide(L)'
;MILGEVDRAELARLQRSTRVPAGFSRRARVVFLLADQVSGAEVARMTGYTVVQVSRLRRRFVEEGLAGLGDKPRSGRPPSITARKRAQVVAKTLKPPGDGLTHWSSRELAAEVGVSHSTVHRIWKAHDLQPHRVETFKFSTDPAAEEKIHDVVGLYLNPPANAVVLSVDEKTQIQALNRTQPLLPLRPGLPARQTHDYQRNGLTSLYAALEIASGTVVGACSTRHTGADFLRFLNVLGRRYRTRSLHVILDNSSTHKTPEVTAWLAAHPRVRFHFTPTGASWLNMVEAWFSILTRKSIRRGSFDTVRALVNHIQSYIDRWNENPTPFVWTREPAEIIKKAVRRTR
;
A
#
# COMPACT_ATOMS: atom_id res chain seq x y z
N MET A 1 -26.72 -39.08 31.70
CA MET A 1 -25.54 -39.35 30.84
C MET A 1 -24.29 -39.27 31.71
N ILE A 2 -23.16 -39.86 31.31
CA ILE A 2 -21.91 -39.73 32.06
C ILE A 2 -21.02 -38.73 31.32
N LEU A 3 -20.54 -37.70 32.03
CA LEU A 3 -19.61 -36.70 31.50
C LEU A 3 -18.20 -37.01 32.01
N GLY A 4 -17.18 -36.74 31.19
CA GLY A 4 -15.81 -36.65 31.69
C GLY A 4 -15.63 -35.45 32.63
N GLU A 5 -14.62 -35.48 33.50
CA GLU A 5 -14.36 -34.41 34.48
C GLU A 5 -14.14 -33.04 33.80
N VAL A 6 -13.42 -33.04 32.66
CA VAL A 6 -13.13 -31.83 31.89
C VAL A 6 -14.41 -31.18 31.35
N ASP A 7 -15.29 -31.97 30.72
CA ASP A 7 -16.55 -31.45 30.17
C ASP A 7 -17.50 -30.98 31.27
N ARG A 8 -17.51 -31.65 32.42
CA ARG A 8 -18.34 -31.27 33.56
C ARG A 8 -17.88 -29.94 34.17
N ALA A 9 -16.57 -29.76 34.34
CA ALA A 9 -15.99 -28.50 34.82
C ALA A 9 -16.28 -27.35 33.86
N GLU A 10 -16.17 -27.59 32.55
CA GLU A 10 -16.41 -26.57 31.55
C GLU A 10 -17.90 -26.20 31.43
N LEU A 11 -18.82 -27.17 31.46
CA LEU A 11 -20.26 -26.90 31.52
C LEU A 11 -20.66 -26.12 32.78
N ALA A 12 -20.06 -26.44 33.92
CA ALA A 12 -20.28 -25.72 35.18
C ALA A 12 -19.80 -24.26 35.10
N ARG A 13 -18.65 -24.02 34.46
CA ARG A 13 -18.13 -22.69 34.19
C ARG A 13 -19.02 -21.92 33.22
N LEU A 14 -19.45 -22.55 32.13
CA LEU A 14 -20.25 -21.93 31.07
C LEU A 14 -21.64 -21.52 31.53
N GLN A 15 -22.31 -22.31 32.38
CA GLN A 15 -23.64 -21.94 32.89
C GLN A 15 -23.60 -20.72 33.84
N ARG A 16 -22.48 -20.48 34.52
CA ARG A 16 -22.28 -19.34 35.44
C ARG A 16 -21.61 -18.13 34.78
N SER A 17 -21.19 -18.27 33.52
CA SER A 17 -20.44 -17.23 32.82
C SER A 17 -21.35 -16.08 32.40
N THR A 18 -20.93 -14.86 32.75
CA THR A 18 -21.56 -13.60 32.31
C THR A 18 -21.04 -13.11 30.95
N ARG A 19 -20.01 -13.77 30.39
CA ARG A 19 -19.35 -13.36 29.14
C ARG A 19 -19.81 -14.15 27.91
N VAL A 20 -20.50 -15.27 28.10
CA VAL A 20 -21.00 -16.09 26.98
C VAL A 20 -22.40 -15.68 26.57
N PRO A 21 -22.80 -15.84 25.30
CA PRO A 21 -24.17 -15.58 24.88
C PRO A 21 -25.17 -16.35 25.74
N ALA A 22 -26.22 -15.68 26.22
CA ALA A 22 -27.20 -16.26 27.15
C ALA A 22 -27.81 -17.57 26.63
N GLY A 23 -28.04 -17.68 25.32
CA GLY A 23 -28.52 -18.91 24.68
C GLY A 23 -27.55 -20.08 24.81
N PHE A 24 -26.24 -19.84 24.76
CA PHE A 24 -25.22 -20.86 24.91
C PHE A 24 -25.10 -21.33 26.37
N SER A 25 -25.09 -20.39 27.32
CA SER A 25 -25.12 -20.70 28.76
C SER A 25 -26.36 -21.52 29.14
N ARG A 26 -27.54 -21.14 28.65
CA ARG A 26 -28.79 -21.86 28.89
C ARG A 26 -28.76 -23.29 28.35
N ARG A 27 -28.11 -23.53 27.21
CA ARG A 27 -27.91 -24.89 26.65
C ARG A 27 -26.86 -25.69 27.41
N ALA A 28 -25.79 -25.07 27.90
CA ALA A 28 -24.83 -25.71 28.78
C ALA A 28 -25.48 -26.17 30.10
N ARG A 29 -26.36 -25.35 30.68
CA ARG A 29 -27.15 -25.70 31.87
C ARG A 29 -28.03 -26.95 31.65
N VAL A 30 -28.62 -27.10 30.46
CA VAL A 30 -29.41 -28.30 30.12
C VAL A 30 -28.56 -29.57 30.20
N VAL A 31 -27.37 -29.57 29.60
CA VAL A 31 -26.49 -30.75 29.61
C VAL A 31 -25.95 -31.03 31.01
N PHE A 32 -25.60 -29.98 31.76
CA PHE A 32 -25.14 -30.10 33.13
C PHE A 32 -26.20 -30.79 34.02
N LEU A 33 -27.46 -30.36 33.98
CA LEU A 33 -28.54 -30.98 34.76
C LEU A 33 -28.81 -32.43 34.33
N LEU A 34 -28.71 -32.75 33.03
CA LEU A 34 -28.85 -34.12 32.53
C LEU A 34 -27.70 -35.05 32.95
N ALA A 35 -26.54 -34.49 33.28
CA ALA A 35 -25.41 -35.24 33.83
C ALA A 35 -25.59 -35.51 35.34
N ASP A 36 -26.24 -34.58 36.04
CA ASP A 36 -26.67 -34.72 37.45
C ASP A 36 -27.92 -35.62 37.60
N GLN A 37 -28.24 -36.43 36.59
CA GLN A 37 -29.36 -37.39 36.57
C GLN A 37 -30.75 -36.76 36.75
N VAL A 38 -30.87 -35.44 36.55
CA VAL A 38 -32.17 -34.76 36.53
C VAL A 38 -32.96 -35.23 35.30
N SER A 39 -34.22 -35.61 35.52
CA SER A 39 -35.07 -36.14 34.44
C SER A 39 -35.27 -35.10 33.34
N GLY A 40 -35.40 -35.53 32.08
CA GLY A 40 -35.57 -34.60 30.95
C GLY A 40 -36.81 -33.71 31.07
N ALA A 41 -37.88 -34.18 31.74
CA ALA A 41 -39.09 -33.42 32.03
C ALA A 41 -38.85 -32.33 33.09
N GLU A 42 -38.05 -32.62 34.11
CA GLU A 42 -37.64 -31.66 35.13
C GLU A 42 -36.71 -30.60 34.54
N VAL A 43 -35.71 -31.01 33.75
CA VAL A 43 -34.79 -30.08 33.06
C VAL A 43 -35.57 -29.14 32.12
N ALA A 44 -36.56 -29.65 31.40
CA ALA A 44 -37.46 -28.85 30.57
C ALA A 44 -38.16 -27.76 31.40
N ARG A 45 -38.73 -28.11 32.56
CA ARG A 45 -39.38 -27.16 33.47
C ARG A 45 -38.42 -26.11 34.02
N MET A 46 -37.24 -26.52 34.48
CA MET A 46 -36.23 -25.63 35.08
C MET A 46 -35.59 -24.67 34.07
N THR A 47 -35.48 -25.08 32.81
CA THR A 47 -34.79 -24.31 31.77
C THR A 47 -35.72 -23.62 30.80
N GLY A 48 -37.04 -23.89 30.86
CA GLY A 48 -38.05 -23.35 29.93
C GLY A 48 -37.92 -23.86 28.49
N TYR A 49 -37.24 -24.98 28.29
CA TYR A 49 -37.20 -25.70 27.01
C TYR A 49 -38.27 -26.80 27.00
N THR A 50 -38.67 -27.25 25.81
CA THR A 50 -39.51 -28.45 25.70
C THR A 50 -38.68 -29.73 25.89
N VAL A 51 -39.32 -30.82 26.29
CA VAL A 51 -38.66 -32.14 26.42
C VAL A 51 -37.97 -32.56 25.11
N VAL A 52 -38.56 -32.21 23.96
CA VAL A 52 -37.98 -32.45 22.63
C VAL A 52 -36.69 -31.65 22.41
N GLN A 53 -36.66 -30.38 22.81
CA GLN A 53 -35.47 -29.55 22.74
C GLN A 53 -34.36 -30.06 23.67
N VAL A 54 -34.71 -30.48 24.89
CA VAL A 54 -33.77 -31.11 25.83
C VAL A 54 -33.16 -32.39 25.23
N SER A 55 -33.99 -33.27 24.65
CA SER A 55 -33.53 -34.48 23.98
C SER A 55 -32.61 -34.18 22.78
N ARG A 56 -32.93 -33.14 21.99
CA ARG A 56 -32.09 -32.69 20.87
C ARG A 56 -30.75 -32.12 21.32
N LEU A 57 -30.73 -31.33 22.40
CA LEU A 57 -29.49 -30.80 22.98
C LEU A 57 -28.62 -31.91 23.55
N ARG A 58 -29.24 -32.86 24.25
CA ARG A 58 -28.59 -34.08 24.76
C ARG A 58 -27.87 -34.83 23.63
N ARG A 59 -28.59 -35.07 22.53
CA ARG A 59 -28.05 -35.78 21.37
C ARG A 59 -26.89 -35.02 20.73
N ARG A 60 -27.05 -33.73 20.46
CA ARG A 60 -26.00 -32.88 19.89
C ARG A 60 -24.75 -32.84 20.76
N PHE A 61 -24.91 -32.81 22.07
CA PHE A 61 -23.76 -32.84 22.99
C PHE A 61 -23.03 -34.19 22.95
N VAL A 62 -23.76 -35.31 22.88
CA VAL A 62 -23.13 -36.63 22.76
C VAL A 62 -22.39 -36.79 21.42
N GLU A 63 -22.94 -36.23 20.34
CA GLU A 63 -22.36 -36.33 18.99
C GLU A 63 -21.20 -35.34 18.74
N GLU A 64 -21.32 -34.10 19.22
CA GLU A 64 -20.45 -32.98 18.85
C GLU A 64 -19.78 -32.29 20.08
N GLY A 65 -19.98 -32.82 21.29
CA GLY A 65 -19.46 -32.23 22.53
C GLY A 65 -20.00 -30.82 22.80
N LEU A 66 -19.16 -29.98 23.42
CA LEU A 66 -19.47 -28.56 23.67
C LEU A 66 -19.77 -27.77 22.38
N ALA A 67 -19.17 -28.15 21.25
CA ALA A 67 -19.42 -27.48 19.96
C ALA A 67 -20.88 -27.66 19.49
N GLY A 68 -21.51 -28.78 19.83
CA GLY A 68 -22.91 -29.08 19.51
C GLY A 68 -23.94 -28.17 20.20
N LEU A 69 -23.51 -27.39 21.21
CA LEU A 69 -24.33 -26.38 21.90
C LEU A 69 -24.36 -25.04 21.17
N GLY A 70 -23.59 -24.88 20.08
CA GLY A 70 -23.64 -23.73 19.21
C GLY A 70 -24.98 -23.59 18.47
N ASP A 71 -25.33 -22.36 18.07
CA ASP A 71 -26.39 -22.17 17.08
C ASP A 71 -25.89 -22.71 15.74
N LYS A 72 -26.64 -23.65 15.13
CA LYS A 72 -26.32 -24.12 13.78
C LYS A 72 -26.62 -22.99 12.77
N PRO A 73 -25.89 -22.95 11.63
CA PRO A 73 -26.16 -21.99 10.57
C PRO A 73 -27.64 -22.03 10.18
N ARG A 74 -28.32 -20.88 10.28
CA ARG A 74 -29.70 -20.76 9.82
C ARG A 74 -29.69 -20.68 8.30
N SER A 75 -30.66 -21.32 7.65
CA SER A 75 -30.95 -21.06 6.24
C SER A 75 -31.42 -19.61 6.15
N GLY A 76 -30.50 -18.69 5.87
CA GLY A 76 -30.83 -17.29 5.67
C GLY A 76 -31.83 -17.12 4.51
N ARG A 77 -32.28 -15.89 4.27
CA ARG A 77 -33.15 -15.58 3.14
C ARG A 77 -32.50 -16.10 1.84
N PRO A 78 -33.21 -16.91 1.02
CA PRO A 78 -32.70 -17.35 -0.26
C PRO A 78 -32.22 -16.15 -1.10
N PRO A 79 -31.08 -16.25 -1.81
CA PRO A 79 -30.61 -15.16 -2.65
C PRO A 79 -31.65 -14.80 -3.71
N SER A 80 -32.11 -13.55 -3.73
CA SER A 80 -33.05 -13.07 -4.76
C SER A 80 -32.41 -12.89 -6.13
N ILE A 81 -31.08 -12.87 -6.20
CA ILE A 81 -30.31 -12.69 -7.44
C ILE A 81 -29.63 -14.00 -7.80
N THR A 82 -30.04 -14.55 -8.94
CA THR A 82 -29.54 -15.83 -9.47
C THR A 82 -28.04 -15.76 -9.80
N ALA A 83 -27.37 -16.92 -9.80
CA ALA A 83 -25.97 -17.02 -10.20
C ALA A 83 -25.75 -16.49 -11.63
N ARG A 84 -26.67 -16.77 -12.55
CA ARG A 84 -26.66 -16.24 -13.92
C ARG A 84 -26.67 -14.71 -13.95
N LYS A 85 -27.53 -14.07 -13.14
CA LYS A 85 -27.62 -12.60 -13.07
C LYS A 85 -26.35 -12.00 -12.48
N ARG A 86 -25.72 -12.66 -11.49
CA ARG A 86 -24.40 -12.24 -10.97
C ARG A 86 -23.32 -12.31 -12.03
N ALA A 87 -23.25 -13.42 -12.77
CA ALA A 87 -22.30 -13.59 -13.87
C ALA A 87 -22.52 -12.52 -14.97
N GLN A 88 -23.77 -12.16 -15.27
CA GLN A 88 -24.09 -11.07 -16.19
C GLN A 88 -23.53 -9.73 -15.73
N VAL A 89 -23.67 -9.38 -14.44
CA VAL A 89 -23.11 -8.15 -13.87
C VAL A 89 -21.58 -8.15 -14.01
N VAL A 90 -20.91 -9.24 -13.65
CA VAL A 90 -19.45 -9.36 -13.78
C VAL A 90 -19.02 -9.22 -15.24
N ALA A 91 -19.62 -9.99 -16.15
CA ALA A 91 -19.27 -9.98 -17.56
C ALA A 91 -19.48 -8.62 -18.23
N LYS A 92 -20.56 -7.89 -17.88
CA LYS A 92 -20.77 -6.51 -18.36
C LYS A 92 -19.75 -5.54 -17.75
N THR A 93 -19.41 -5.68 -16.48
CA THR A 93 -18.42 -4.81 -15.81
C THR A 93 -17.05 -4.87 -16.51
N LEU A 94 -16.66 -6.05 -16.99
CA LEU A 94 -15.36 -6.27 -17.66
C LEU A 94 -15.29 -5.70 -19.08
N LYS A 95 -16.41 -5.21 -19.62
CA LYS A 95 -16.46 -4.53 -20.92
C LYS A 95 -16.67 -3.04 -20.71
N PRO A 96 -16.13 -2.18 -21.58
CA PRO A 96 -16.43 -0.76 -21.50
C PRO A 96 -17.95 -0.54 -21.63
N PRO A 97 -18.49 0.50 -20.97
CA PRO A 97 -19.85 0.96 -21.22
C PRO A 97 -20.03 1.46 -22.66
N GLY A 98 -21.24 1.89 -23.00
CA GLY A 98 -21.53 2.49 -24.31
C GLY A 98 -20.74 3.78 -24.56
N ASP A 99 -20.87 4.29 -25.78
CA ASP A 99 -20.11 5.44 -26.28
C ASP A 99 -20.20 6.65 -25.34
N GLY A 100 -19.06 7.34 -25.16
CA GLY A 100 -18.95 8.52 -24.31
C GLY A 100 -18.61 8.24 -22.83
N LEU A 101 -18.63 6.97 -22.40
CA LEU A 101 -18.24 6.57 -21.05
C LEU A 101 -16.94 5.75 -21.06
N THR A 102 -16.04 6.03 -20.11
CA THR A 102 -14.78 5.28 -19.98
C THR A 102 -14.91 4.06 -19.05
N HIS A 103 -15.85 4.09 -18.12
CA HIS A 103 -16.06 3.04 -17.12
C HIS A 103 -17.48 3.09 -16.55
N TRP A 104 -17.91 1.99 -15.90
CA TRP A 104 -19.22 1.90 -15.27
C TRP A 104 -19.25 2.59 -13.89
N SER A 105 -20.30 3.38 -13.62
CA SER A 105 -20.79 3.58 -12.27
C SER A 105 -21.72 2.44 -11.85
N SER A 106 -21.86 2.22 -10.53
CA SER A 106 -22.75 1.17 -10.01
C SER A 106 -24.22 1.40 -10.37
N ARG A 107 -24.62 2.66 -10.60
CA ARG A 107 -26.00 3.05 -10.96
C ARG A 107 -26.28 2.82 -12.43
N GLU A 108 -25.36 3.19 -13.31
CA GLU A 108 -25.48 2.94 -14.76
C GLU A 108 -25.57 1.45 -15.05
N LEU A 109 -24.65 0.65 -14.49
CA LEU A 109 -24.67 -0.81 -14.70
C LEU A 109 -25.92 -1.45 -14.08
N ALA A 110 -26.42 -0.91 -12.97
CA ALA A 110 -27.64 -1.38 -12.34
C ALA A 110 -28.88 -1.12 -13.20
N ALA A 111 -28.99 0.07 -13.79
CA ALA A 111 -30.05 0.41 -14.75
C ALA A 111 -29.99 -0.51 -15.98
N GLU A 112 -28.79 -0.72 -16.51
CA GLU A 112 -28.53 -1.56 -17.68
C GLU A 112 -28.85 -3.05 -17.47
N VAL A 113 -28.60 -3.58 -16.26
CA VAL A 113 -28.81 -5.00 -15.95
C VAL A 113 -30.17 -5.25 -15.28
N GLY A 114 -30.86 -4.21 -14.83
CA GLY A 114 -32.14 -4.31 -14.13
C GLY A 114 -32.02 -4.87 -12.71
N VAL A 115 -31.10 -4.33 -11.91
CA VAL A 115 -30.92 -4.67 -10.49
C VAL A 115 -30.69 -3.40 -9.66
N SER A 116 -30.67 -3.48 -8.33
CA SER A 116 -30.30 -2.31 -7.50
C SER A 116 -28.80 -2.00 -7.60
N HIS A 117 -28.41 -0.72 -7.53
CA HIS A 117 -27.00 -0.34 -7.47
C HIS A 117 -26.26 -0.98 -6.29
N SER A 118 -26.94 -1.19 -5.15
CA SER A 118 -26.40 -1.89 -3.99
C SER A 118 -26.08 -3.36 -4.27
N THR A 119 -26.83 -4.00 -5.16
CA THR A 119 -26.55 -5.36 -5.64
C THR A 119 -25.30 -5.36 -6.51
N VAL A 120 -25.18 -4.44 -7.46
CA VAL A 120 -23.97 -4.29 -8.28
C VAL A 120 -22.74 -4.03 -7.41
N HIS A 121 -22.81 -3.07 -6.49
CA HIS A 121 -21.71 -2.75 -5.58
C HIS A 121 -21.28 -3.95 -4.73
N ARG A 122 -22.23 -4.74 -4.21
CA ARG A 122 -21.93 -5.96 -3.46
C ARG A 122 -21.29 -7.04 -4.33
N ILE A 123 -21.72 -7.19 -5.59
CA ILE A 123 -21.09 -8.11 -6.54
C ILE A 123 -19.68 -7.65 -6.86
N TRP A 124 -19.47 -6.35 -7.13
CA TRP A 124 -18.14 -5.78 -7.34
C TRP A 124 -17.22 -6.04 -6.16
N LYS A 125 -17.68 -5.79 -4.92
CA LYS A 125 -16.90 -6.09 -3.71
C LYS A 125 -16.58 -7.59 -3.56
N ALA A 126 -17.49 -8.48 -3.95
CA ALA A 126 -17.29 -9.91 -3.85
C ALA A 126 -16.33 -10.48 -4.92
N HIS A 127 -16.08 -9.72 -6.00
CA HIS A 127 -15.21 -10.10 -7.12
C HIS A 127 -14.02 -9.15 -7.29
N ASP A 128 -13.77 -8.28 -6.30
CA ASP A 128 -12.72 -7.26 -6.33
C ASP A 128 -12.72 -6.37 -7.59
N LEU A 129 -13.90 -6.13 -8.18
CA LEU A 129 -14.06 -5.30 -9.36
C LEU A 129 -14.11 -3.82 -8.99
N GLN A 130 -13.22 -3.03 -9.59
CA GLN A 130 -13.07 -1.61 -9.29
C GLN A 130 -13.01 -0.80 -10.60
N PRO A 131 -14.12 -0.72 -11.37
CA PRO A 131 -14.11 -0.13 -12.72
C PRO A 131 -13.70 1.34 -12.76
N HIS A 132 -13.85 2.07 -11.65
CA HIS A 132 -13.44 3.47 -11.50
C HIS A 132 -11.93 3.64 -11.27
N ARG A 133 -11.19 2.56 -11.02
CA ARG A 133 -9.73 2.61 -10.80
C ARG A 133 -9.01 2.25 -12.09
N VAL A 134 -8.00 3.05 -12.38
CA VAL A 134 -7.02 2.79 -13.43
C VAL A 134 -5.66 2.73 -12.76
N GLU A 135 -4.88 1.72 -13.11
CA GLU A 135 -3.48 1.59 -12.72
C GLU A 135 -2.62 1.74 -13.97
N THR A 136 -1.47 2.37 -13.82
CA THR A 136 -0.50 2.52 -14.91
C THR A 136 0.48 1.35 -14.87
N PHE A 137 0.93 0.92 -16.04
CA PHE A 137 2.00 -0.06 -16.17
C PHE A 137 2.95 0.36 -17.29
N LYS A 138 4.19 -0.08 -17.20
CA LYS A 138 5.19 0.11 -18.25
C LYS A 138 6.13 -1.08 -18.26
N PHE A 139 6.25 -1.72 -19.42
CA PHE A 139 7.28 -2.72 -19.66
C PHE A 139 8.54 -2.03 -20.18
N SER A 140 9.71 -2.50 -19.74
CA SER A 140 10.97 -2.06 -20.34
C SER A 140 11.18 -2.72 -21.70
N THR A 141 11.62 -1.93 -22.67
CA THR A 141 12.04 -2.40 -24.01
C THR A 141 13.57 -2.39 -24.15
N ASP A 142 14.29 -2.21 -23.05
CA ASP A 142 15.75 -2.17 -23.02
C ASP A 142 16.31 -3.58 -23.26
N PRO A 143 17.14 -3.81 -24.30
CA PRO A 143 17.73 -5.13 -24.55
C PRO A 143 18.55 -5.66 -23.37
N ALA A 144 19.14 -4.76 -22.57
CA ALA A 144 19.91 -5.08 -21.37
C ALA A 144 19.08 -4.98 -20.08
N ALA A 145 17.74 -5.02 -20.17
CA ALA A 145 16.86 -4.84 -19.00
C ALA A 145 17.16 -5.83 -17.88
N GLU A 146 17.28 -7.13 -18.19
CA GLU A 146 17.52 -8.16 -17.17
C GLU A 146 18.86 -7.94 -16.45
N GLU A 147 19.93 -7.69 -17.20
CA GLU A 147 21.27 -7.39 -16.65
C GLU A 147 21.25 -6.16 -15.73
N LYS A 148 20.67 -5.06 -16.21
CA LYS A 148 20.55 -3.81 -15.42
C LYS A 148 19.69 -3.98 -14.17
N ILE A 149 18.63 -4.80 -14.25
CA ILE A 149 17.82 -5.13 -13.06
C ILE A 149 18.67 -5.89 -12.04
N HIS A 150 19.43 -6.91 -12.49
CA HIS A 150 20.32 -7.66 -11.61
C HIS A 150 21.39 -6.76 -10.97
N ASP A 151 21.99 -5.86 -11.73
CA ASP A 151 22.99 -4.91 -11.25
C ASP A 151 22.42 -3.97 -10.17
N VAL A 152 21.33 -3.25 -10.49
CA VAL A 152 20.71 -2.28 -9.57
C VAL A 152 20.12 -2.97 -8.33
N VAL A 153 19.36 -4.05 -8.50
CA VAL A 153 18.75 -4.77 -7.37
C VAL A 153 19.82 -5.46 -6.53
N GLY A 154 20.88 -5.97 -7.16
CA GLY A 154 22.04 -6.54 -6.47
C GLY A 154 22.68 -5.55 -5.51
N LEU A 155 22.85 -4.28 -5.94
CA LEU A 155 23.36 -3.22 -5.06
C LEU A 155 22.44 -2.89 -3.89
N TYR A 156 21.12 -2.98 -4.07
CA TYR A 156 20.17 -2.73 -2.99
C TYR A 156 20.11 -3.86 -1.96
N LEU A 157 20.19 -5.11 -2.42
CA LEU A 157 20.11 -6.29 -1.55
C LEU A 157 21.45 -6.60 -0.88
N ASN A 158 22.54 -6.55 -1.64
CA ASN A 158 23.88 -6.97 -1.23
C ASN A 158 24.92 -5.96 -1.70
N PRO A 159 24.95 -4.74 -1.12
CA PRO A 159 25.93 -3.73 -1.49
C PRO A 159 27.36 -4.22 -1.22
N PRO A 160 28.35 -3.84 -2.05
CA PRO A 160 29.75 -4.19 -1.82
C PRO A 160 30.25 -3.71 -0.46
N ALA A 161 31.15 -4.48 0.16
CA ALA A 161 31.75 -4.12 1.44
C ALA A 161 32.46 -2.76 1.35
N ASN A 162 32.29 -1.92 2.37
CA ASN A 162 32.87 -0.56 2.45
C ASN A 162 32.49 0.39 1.30
N ALA A 163 31.44 0.08 0.54
CA ALA A 163 30.90 0.97 -0.49
C ALA A 163 29.71 1.78 0.02
N VAL A 164 29.50 2.95 -0.57
CA VAL A 164 28.28 3.75 -0.44
C VAL A 164 27.46 3.54 -1.70
N VAL A 165 26.21 3.13 -1.56
CA VAL A 165 25.24 3.06 -2.66
C VAL A 165 24.31 4.26 -2.56
N LEU A 166 24.31 5.08 -3.60
CA LEU A 166 23.43 6.23 -3.74
C LEU A 166 22.46 6.00 -4.88
N SER A 167 21.18 6.22 -4.63
CA SER A 167 20.16 6.39 -5.65
C SER A 167 20.02 7.89 -5.94
N VAL A 168 20.33 8.29 -7.17
CA VAL A 168 20.46 9.70 -7.58
C VAL A 168 19.51 10.01 -8.72
N ASP A 169 18.86 11.17 -8.63
CA ASP A 169 17.93 11.64 -9.65
C ASP A 169 17.66 13.15 -9.48
N GLU A 170 16.98 13.74 -10.46
CA GLU A 170 16.51 15.11 -10.45
C GLU A 170 14.99 15.23 -10.42
N LYS A 171 14.50 15.93 -9.40
CA LYS A 171 13.14 16.47 -9.45
C LYS A 171 13.17 17.83 -10.13
N THR A 172 12.88 17.84 -11.42
CA THR A 172 12.83 19.07 -12.23
C THR A 172 11.52 19.84 -12.05
N GLN A 173 11.55 21.13 -12.40
CA GLN A 173 10.37 22.00 -12.51
C GLN A 173 9.52 22.10 -11.23
N ILE A 174 10.16 22.18 -10.06
CA ILE A 174 9.46 22.46 -8.80
C ILE A 174 9.06 23.93 -8.80
N GLN A 175 7.75 24.17 -8.86
CA GLN A 175 7.17 25.51 -8.95
C GLN A 175 7.02 26.17 -7.58
N ALA A 176 7.52 27.40 -7.45
CA ALA A 176 7.19 28.29 -6.33
C ALA A 176 5.78 28.83 -6.54
N LEU A 177 4.80 28.14 -5.95
CA LEU A 177 3.40 28.55 -5.97
C LEU A 177 3.08 29.39 -4.75
N ASN A 178 2.43 30.54 -4.95
CA ASN A 178 1.85 31.32 -3.86
C ASN A 178 0.33 31.31 -3.93
N ARG A 179 -0.34 31.10 -2.80
CA ARG A 179 -1.80 31.20 -2.70
C ARG A 179 -2.21 32.66 -2.65
N THR A 180 -3.27 32.98 -3.39
CA THR A 180 -3.75 34.36 -3.55
C THR A 180 -4.41 34.92 -2.29
N GLN A 181 -4.79 34.05 -1.34
CA GLN A 181 -5.35 34.44 -0.05
C GLN A 181 -4.68 33.68 1.10
N PRO A 182 -4.74 34.20 2.34
CA PRO A 182 -4.23 33.52 3.51
C PRO A 182 -4.75 32.08 3.66
N LEU A 183 -3.84 31.17 4.02
CA LEU A 183 -4.19 29.78 4.31
C LEU A 183 -5.08 29.71 5.56
N LEU A 184 -6.17 28.95 5.48
CA LEU A 184 -7.03 28.70 6.63
C LEU A 184 -6.53 27.42 7.34
N PRO A 185 -6.05 27.51 8.58
CA PRO A 185 -5.44 26.37 9.26
C PRO A 185 -6.48 25.30 9.63
N LEU A 186 -5.98 24.08 9.88
CA LEU A 186 -6.76 22.96 10.42
C LEU A 186 -7.36 23.34 11.78
N ARG A 187 -8.63 22.99 12.01
CA ARG A 187 -9.31 23.11 13.31
C ARG A 187 -10.16 21.86 13.58
N PRO A 188 -10.52 21.54 14.84
CA PRO A 188 -11.46 20.45 15.12
C PRO A 188 -12.74 20.58 14.29
N GLY A 189 -13.10 19.53 13.55
CA GLY A 189 -14.26 19.51 12.64
C GLY A 189 -14.09 20.27 11.31
N LEU A 190 -12.98 20.96 11.08
CA LEU A 190 -12.76 21.76 9.86
C LEU A 190 -11.37 21.49 9.26
N PRO A 191 -11.28 20.95 8.02
CA PRO A 191 -10.00 20.75 7.36
C PRO A 191 -9.32 22.08 7.06
N ALA A 192 -7.98 22.05 6.93
CA ALA A 192 -7.24 23.19 6.38
C ALA A 192 -7.74 23.50 4.95
N ARG A 193 -7.81 24.79 4.59
CA ARG A 193 -8.27 25.26 3.28
C ARG A 193 -7.26 26.19 2.64
N GLN A 194 -7.17 26.12 1.32
CA GLN A 194 -6.33 26.96 0.47
C GLN A 194 -7.12 27.35 -0.78
N THR A 195 -6.77 28.49 -1.38
CA THR A 195 -7.36 28.89 -2.66
C THR A 195 -6.94 27.93 -3.77
N HIS A 196 -7.86 27.69 -4.71
CA HIS A 196 -7.54 26.98 -5.94
C HIS A 196 -6.66 27.85 -6.85
N ASP A 197 -6.87 29.17 -6.85
CA ASP A 197 -6.03 30.16 -7.51
C ASP A 197 -4.65 30.27 -6.87
N TYR A 198 -3.65 30.49 -7.72
CA TYR A 198 -2.26 30.63 -7.33
C TYR A 198 -1.50 31.57 -8.28
N GLN A 199 -0.43 32.18 -7.76
CA GLN A 199 0.58 32.89 -8.53
C GLN A 199 1.82 32.02 -8.72
N ARG A 200 2.49 32.18 -9.86
CA ARG A 200 3.69 31.43 -10.24
C ARG A 200 4.92 32.32 -10.08
N ASN A 201 5.80 32.00 -9.13
CA ASN A 201 6.97 32.82 -8.78
C ASN A 201 8.30 32.25 -9.31
N GLY A 202 8.25 31.32 -10.27
CA GLY A 202 9.42 30.68 -10.89
C GLY A 202 9.65 29.24 -10.45
N LEU A 203 10.62 28.60 -11.11
CA LEU A 203 10.92 27.17 -10.99
C LEU A 203 12.31 26.95 -10.38
N THR A 204 12.50 25.80 -9.74
CA THR A 204 13.81 25.24 -9.40
C THR A 204 13.83 23.74 -9.70
N SER A 205 15.02 23.18 -9.89
CA SER A 205 15.23 21.74 -9.98
C SER A 205 16.04 21.27 -8.78
N LEU A 206 15.63 20.16 -8.16
CA LEU A 206 16.35 19.55 -7.04
C LEU A 206 17.08 18.31 -7.52
N TYR A 207 18.41 18.33 -7.42
CA TYR A 207 19.24 17.13 -7.49
C TYR A 207 19.24 16.50 -6.11
N ALA A 208 18.99 15.19 -6.02
CA ALA A 208 19.05 14.49 -4.73
C ALA A 208 19.75 13.14 -4.87
N ALA A 209 20.42 12.76 -3.79
CA ALA A 209 21.07 11.47 -3.62
C ALA A 209 20.58 10.85 -2.31
N LEU A 210 19.86 9.74 -2.42
CA LEU A 210 19.45 8.91 -1.29
C LEU A 210 20.52 7.85 -1.04
N GLU A 211 21.13 7.86 0.15
CA GLU A 211 21.99 6.77 0.60
C GLU A 211 21.14 5.60 1.07
N ILE A 212 21.28 4.44 0.42
CA ILE A 212 20.37 3.30 0.61
C ILE A 212 20.44 2.74 2.03
N ALA A 213 21.65 2.56 2.56
CA ALA A 213 21.85 1.92 3.86
C ALA A 213 21.36 2.77 5.04
N SER A 214 21.57 4.09 4.98
CA SER A 214 21.23 5.02 6.08
C SER A 214 19.87 5.68 5.90
N GLY A 215 19.37 5.76 4.66
CA GLY A 215 18.21 6.58 4.30
C GLY A 215 18.49 8.08 4.29
N THR A 216 19.74 8.52 4.50
CA THR A 216 20.07 9.95 4.46
C THR A 216 19.98 10.48 3.04
N VAL A 217 19.64 11.76 2.91
CA VAL A 217 19.51 12.43 1.62
C VAL A 217 20.45 13.62 1.56
N VAL A 218 21.23 13.68 0.50
CA VAL A 218 21.98 14.88 0.12
C VAL A 218 21.22 15.51 -1.03
N GLY A 219 20.91 16.81 -0.97
CA GLY A 219 20.23 17.49 -2.06
C GLY A 219 20.83 18.86 -2.34
N ALA A 220 20.67 19.31 -3.58
CA ALA A 220 21.05 20.66 -4.01
C ALA A 220 20.06 21.16 -5.06
N CYS A 221 19.51 22.35 -4.84
CA CYS A 221 18.67 23.02 -5.82
C CYS A 221 19.54 23.75 -6.87
N SER A 222 19.09 23.73 -8.12
CA SER A 222 19.62 24.54 -9.21
C SER A 222 18.50 25.31 -9.91
N THR A 223 18.87 26.40 -10.57
CA THR A 223 18.00 27.19 -11.45
C THR A 223 17.88 26.57 -12.85
N ARG A 224 18.80 25.67 -13.20
CA ARG A 224 18.87 25.00 -14.50
C ARG A 224 18.95 23.48 -14.35
N HIS A 225 18.72 22.78 -15.44
CA HIS A 225 18.85 21.32 -15.53
C HIS A 225 19.74 20.96 -16.72
N THR A 226 21.05 21.03 -16.49
CA THR A 226 22.10 20.75 -17.50
C THR A 226 23.12 19.77 -16.96
N GLY A 227 23.93 19.16 -17.85
CA GLY A 227 25.05 18.30 -17.43
C GLY A 227 26.05 19.01 -16.50
N ALA A 228 26.24 20.33 -16.67
CA ALA A 228 27.10 21.11 -15.78
C ALA A 228 26.50 21.27 -14.37
N ASP A 229 25.17 21.35 -14.24
CA ASP A 229 24.49 21.35 -12.93
C ASP A 229 24.65 19.99 -12.25
N PHE A 230 24.43 18.90 -12.99
CA PHE A 230 24.63 17.54 -12.51
C PHE A 230 26.07 17.32 -12.04
N LEU A 231 27.06 17.75 -12.82
CA LEU A 231 28.48 17.67 -12.45
C LEU A 231 28.80 18.43 -11.15
N ARG A 232 28.19 19.60 -10.94
CA ARG A 232 28.36 20.33 -9.67
C ARG A 232 27.80 19.53 -8.50
N PHE A 233 26.67 18.84 -8.69
CA PHE A 233 26.11 17.96 -7.66
C PHE A 233 27.00 16.72 -7.42
N LEU A 234 27.52 16.09 -8.48
CA LEU A 234 28.49 14.99 -8.35
C LEU A 234 29.73 15.40 -7.56
N ASN A 235 30.25 16.62 -7.77
CA ASN A 235 31.37 17.14 -7.00
C ASN A 235 31.04 17.28 -5.49
N VAL A 236 29.79 17.62 -5.14
CA VAL A 236 29.34 17.64 -3.74
C VAL A 236 29.37 16.22 -3.16
N LEU A 237 28.83 15.23 -3.87
CA LEU A 237 28.84 13.83 -3.44
C LEU A 237 30.26 13.26 -3.34
N GLY A 238 31.11 13.56 -4.33
CA GLY A 238 32.51 13.14 -4.37
C GLY A 238 33.32 13.67 -3.18
N ARG A 239 33.10 14.93 -2.80
CA ARG A 239 33.70 15.51 -1.58
C ARG A 239 33.18 14.86 -0.30
N ARG A 240 31.87 14.65 -0.20
CA ARG A 240 31.23 14.07 0.99
C ARG A 240 31.70 12.64 1.25
N TYR A 241 31.80 11.82 0.21
CA TYR A 241 32.11 10.39 0.33
C TYR A 241 33.56 10.03 -0.04
N ARG A 242 34.49 10.99 0.01
CA ARG A 242 35.86 10.93 -0.54
C ARG A 242 36.72 9.70 -0.19
N THR A 243 36.40 8.97 0.88
CA THR A 243 37.19 7.81 1.36
C THR A 243 36.61 6.44 0.99
N ARG A 244 35.40 6.37 0.40
CA ARG A 244 34.69 5.10 0.12
C ARG A 244 34.35 4.92 -1.34
N SER A 245 34.34 3.70 -1.86
CA SER A 245 33.83 3.44 -3.22
C SER A 245 32.36 3.86 -3.31
N LEU A 246 32.00 4.54 -4.39
CA LEU A 246 30.69 5.13 -4.57
C LEU A 246 29.99 4.48 -5.78
N HIS A 247 28.88 3.80 -5.51
CA HIS A 247 28.00 3.25 -6.53
C HIS A 247 26.80 4.17 -6.68
N VAL A 248 26.64 4.79 -7.85
CA VAL A 248 25.59 5.77 -8.13
C VAL A 248 24.59 5.16 -9.10
N ILE A 249 23.38 4.92 -8.62
CA ILE A 249 22.26 4.42 -9.40
C ILE A 249 21.52 5.61 -10.00
N LEU A 250 21.34 5.61 -11.32
CA LEU A 250 20.81 6.72 -12.11
C LEU A 250 19.77 6.24 -13.14
N ASP A 251 18.97 7.17 -13.63
CA ASP A 251 18.19 6.96 -14.85
C ASP A 251 19.04 7.21 -16.13
N ASN A 252 18.45 6.97 -17.30
CA ASN A 252 19.14 7.12 -18.58
C ASN A 252 19.13 8.56 -19.14
N SER A 253 18.90 9.59 -18.32
CA SER A 253 18.90 10.99 -18.77
C SER A 253 20.18 11.34 -19.53
N SER A 254 20.04 12.16 -20.58
CA SER A 254 21.16 12.62 -21.40
C SER A 254 22.14 13.50 -20.60
N THR A 255 21.68 14.15 -19.54
CA THR A 255 22.52 14.95 -18.62
C THR A 255 23.57 14.10 -17.91
N HIS A 256 23.36 12.79 -17.76
CA HIS A 256 24.30 11.87 -17.12
C HIS A 256 25.40 11.37 -18.03
N LYS A 257 25.32 11.67 -19.34
CA LYS A 257 26.19 11.10 -20.39
C LYS A 257 26.88 12.16 -21.22
N THR A 258 26.99 13.40 -20.73
CA THR A 258 27.72 14.45 -21.44
C THR A 258 29.23 14.13 -21.47
N PRO A 259 29.99 14.68 -22.43
CA PRO A 259 31.44 14.47 -22.49
C PRO A 259 32.14 14.86 -21.19
N GLU A 260 31.70 15.94 -20.53
CA GLU A 260 32.26 16.42 -19.26
C GLU A 260 31.99 15.45 -18.10
N VAL A 261 30.78 14.88 -18.03
CA VAL A 261 30.44 13.86 -17.02
C VAL A 261 31.27 12.59 -17.25
N THR A 262 31.46 12.21 -18.51
CA THR A 262 32.28 11.05 -18.88
C THR A 262 33.75 11.26 -18.50
N ALA A 263 34.31 12.44 -18.82
CA ALA A 263 35.67 12.82 -18.43
C ALA A 263 35.85 12.86 -16.90
N TRP A 264 34.84 13.38 -16.19
CA TRP A 264 34.85 13.39 -14.73
C TRP A 264 34.84 11.99 -14.14
N LEU A 265 34.01 11.08 -14.65
CA LEU A 265 34.00 9.68 -14.22
C LEU A 265 35.36 9.00 -14.43
N ALA A 266 36.00 9.23 -15.59
CA ALA A 266 37.34 8.71 -15.86
C ALA A 266 38.39 9.22 -14.85
N ALA A 267 38.26 10.47 -14.39
CA ALA A 267 39.12 11.04 -13.35
C ALA A 267 38.78 10.56 -11.92
N HIS A 268 37.64 9.89 -11.72
CA HIS A 268 37.17 9.44 -10.41
C HIS A 268 36.89 7.92 -10.41
N PRO A 269 37.93 7.05 -10.47
CA PRO A 269 37.77 5.59 -10.60
C PRO A 269 37.05 4.90 -9.42
N ARG A 270 36.94 5.63 -8.31
CA ARG A 270 36.17 5.26 -7.10
C ARG A 270 34.65 5.41 -7.28
N VAL A 271 34.18 6.09 -8.32
CA VAL A 271 32.76 6.32 -8.61
C VAL A 271 32.34 5.44 -9.78
N ARG A 272 31.28 4.66 -9.60
CA ARG A 272 30.72 3.77 -10.62
C ARG A 272 29.25 4.10 -10.83
N PHE A 273 28.86 4.26 -12.09
CA PHE A 273 27.46 4.50 -12.47
C PHE A 273 26.76 3.19 -12.81
N HIS A 274 25.52 3.08 -12.32
CA HIS A 274 24.63 1.94 -12.53
C HIS A 274 23.32 2.49 -13.07
N PHE A 275 22.98 2.14 -14.30
CA PHE A 275 21.81 2.71 -14.97
C PHE A 275 20.59 1.79 -14.80
N THR A 276 19.47 2.35 -14.38
CA THR A 276 18.19 1.63 -14.44
C THR A 276 17.85 1.28 -15.90
N PRO A 277 17.10 0.20 -16.17
CA PRO A 277 16.60 -0.09 -17.51
C PRO A 277 15.78 1.07 -18.07
N THR A 278 15.84 1.26 -19.39
CA THR A 278 15.02 2.27 -20.07
C THR A 278 13.53 2.04 -19.77
N GLY A 279 12.87 3.08 -19.26
CA GLY A 279 11.46 3.00 -18.87
C GLY A 279 11.18 2.36 -17.51
N ALA A 280 12.21 2.04 -16.72
CA ALA A 280 12.09 1.47 -15.37
C ALA A 280 12.61 2.42 -14.28
N SER A 281 12.33 3.72 -14.41
CA SER A 281 12.78 4.75 -13.47
C SER A 281 12.25 4.52 -12.04
N TRP A 282 11.13 3.82 -11.91
CA TRP A 282 10.58 3.34 -10.63
C TRP A 282 11.53 2.42 -9.82
N LEU A 283 12.61 1.89 -10.42
CA LEU A 283 13.70 1.19 -9.70
C LEU A 283 14.63 2.15 -8.95
N ASN A 284 14.61 3.44 -9.28
CA ASN A 284 15.43 4.46 -8.64
C ASN A 284 14.74 4.92 -7.34
N MET A 285 15.22 4.45 -6.19
CA MET A 285 14.53 4.60 -4.89
C MET A 285 14.37 6.05 -4.43
N VAL A 286 15.22 6.97 -4.89
CA VAL A 286 15.10 8.41 -4.64
C VAL A 286 13.81 9.00 -5.22
N GLU A 287 13.23 8.41 -6.27
CA GLU A 287 11.92 8.85 -6.78
C GLU A 287 10.81 8.68 -5.73
N ALA A 288 10.89 7.61 -4.92
CA ALA A 288 9.97 7.41 -3.80
C ALA A 288 10.15 8.51 -2.74
N TRP A 289 11.39 8.93 -2.47
CA TRP A 289 11.68 10.04 -1.57
C TRP A 289 11.15 11.37 -2.13
N PHE A 290 11.33 11.66 -3.43
CA PHE A 290 10.72 12.82 -4.08
C PHE A 290 9.19 12.83 -3.95
N SER A 291 8.56 11.66 -4.03
CA SER A 291 7.13 11.47 -3.80
C SER A 291 6.74 11.89 -2.37
N ILE A 292 7.56 11.52 -1.37
CA ILE A 292 7.37 11.90 0.04
C ILE A 292 7.56 13.41 0.23
N LEU A 293 8.68 13.97 -0.23
CA LEU A 293 8.97 15.41 -0.22
C LEU A 293 7.79 16.20 -0.82
N THR A 294 7.31 15.78 -1.98
CA THR A 294 6.20 16.45 -2.68
C THR A 294 4.94 16.45 -1.81
N ARG A 295 4.54 15.30 -1.27
CA ARG A 295 3.30 15.18 -0.49
C ARG A 295 3.38 15.86 0.88
N LYS A 296 4.53 15.78 1.54
CA LYS A 296 4.72 16.25 2.92
C LYS A 296 5.12 17.72 3.01
N SER A 297 5.88 18.22 2.04
CA SER A 297 6.55 19.52 2.15
C SER A 297 6.11 20.51 1.06
N ILE A 298 6.02 20.08 -0.20
CA ILE A 298 5.81 21.01 -1.33
C ILE A 298 4.33 21.28 -1.61
N ARG A 299 3.50 20.24 -1.72
CA ARG A 299 2.14 20.35 -2.28
C ARG A 299 1.20 21.28 -1.52
N ARG A 300 1.45 21.46 -0.21
CA ARG A 300 0.68 22.32 0.69
C ARG A 300 1.42 23.61 1.07
N GLY A 301 2.63 23.82 0.54
CA GLY A 301 3.41 25.03 0.78
C GLY A 301 2.92 26.21 -0.07
N SER A 302 3.27 27.41 0.38
CA SER A 302 3.05 28.68 -0.33
C SER A 302 4.37 29.46 -0.30
N PHE A 303 4.85 29.90 -1.45
CA PHE A 303 6.19 30.48 -1.59
C PHE A 303 6.16 31.73 -2.47
N ASP A 304 6.49 32.88 -1.90
CA ASP A 304 6.55 34.17 -2.61
C ASP A 304 7.72 34.25 -3.60
N THR A 305 8.77 33.44 -3.40
CA THR A 305 9.97 33.44 -4.24
C THR A 305 10.55 32.04 -4.40
N VAL A 306 11.33 31.83 -5.46
CA VAL A 306 12.14 30.59 -5.63
C VAL A 306 13.11 30.41 -4.46
N ARG A 307 13.69 31.50 -3.93
CA ARG A 307 14.61 31.42 -2.77
C ARG A 307 13.91 30.85 -1.53
N ALA A 308 12.68 31.28 -1.24
CA ALA A 308 11.89 30.74 -0.14
C ALA A 308 11.61 29.24 -0.33
N LEU A 309 11.26 28.83 -1.55
CA LEU A 309 11.08 27.41 -1.88
C LEU A 309 12.37 26.60 -1.69
N VAL A 310 13.52 27.10 -2.17
CA VAL A 310 14.82 26.43 -2.03
C VAL A 310 15.20 26.26 -0.55
N ASN A 311 15.06 27.32 0.25
CA ASN A 311 15.33 27.26 1.69
C ASN A 311 14.41 26.25 2.38
N HIS A 312 13.13 26.21 2.01
CA HIS A 312 12.17 25.25 2.57
C HIS A 312 12.50 23.79 2.21
N ILE A 313 12.95 23.54 0.97
CA ILE A 313 13.44 22.22 0.55
C ILE A 313 14.67 21.82 1.39
N GLN A 314 15.62 22.74 1.58
CA GLN A 314 16.81 22.48 2.38
C GLN A 314 16.45 22.16 3.84
N SER A 315 15.59 22.97 4.48
CA SER A 315 15.09 22.69 5.84
C SER A 315 14.41 21.33 5.94
N TYR A 316 13.69 20.91 4.89
CA TYR A 316 13.06 19.59 4.87
C TYR A 316 14.08 18.46 4.78
N ILE A 317 15.13 18.61 3.96
CA ILE A 317 16.23 17.63 3.87
C ILE A 317 16.95 17.53 5.22
N ASP A 318 17.25 18.66 5.85
CA ASP A 318 17.91 18.69 7.16
C ASP A 318 17.06 17.96 8.21
N ARG A 319 15.76 18.27 8.27
CA ARG A 319 14.81 17.59 9.16
C ARG A 319 14.65 16.10 8.85
N TRP A 320 14.67 15.70 7.58
CA TRP A 320 14.64 14.28 7.19
C TRP A 320 15.87 13.55 7.73
N ASN A 321 17.04 14.18 7.64
CA ASN A 321 18.32 13.61 8.07
C ASN A 321 18.51 13.60 9.60
N GLU A 322 17.67 14.27 10.39
CA GLU A 322 17.66 14.12 11.85
C GLU A 322 17.24 12.70 12.28
N ASN A 323 16.34 12.08 11.54
CA ASN A 323 15.90 10.69 11.76
C ASN A 323 15.61 10.01 10.42
N PRO A 324 16.66 9.68 9.65
CA PRO A 324 16.50 9.15 8.31
C PRO A 324 15.88 7.75 8.37
N THR A 325 15.03 7.44 7.41
CA THR A 325 14.43 6.11 7.29
C THR A 325 15.08 5.40 6.11
N PRO A 326 15.86 4.31 6.33
CA PRO A 326 16.40 3.50 5.24
C PRO A 326 15.29 2.95 4.35
N PHE A 327 15.48 2.99 3.05
CA PHE A 327 14.54 2.37 2.12
C PHE A 327 15.02 0.95 1.87
N VAL A 328 14.29 -0.02 2.43
CA VAL A 328 14.66 -1.44 2.33
C VAL A 328 14.04 -2.04 1.07
N TRP A 329 14.89 -2.50 0.16
CA TRP A 329 14.47 -3.30 -0.98
C TRP A 329 14.25 -4.75 -0.56
N THR A 330 13.15 -5.37 -1.00
CA THR A 330 12.78 -6.74 -0.55
C THR A 330 12.47 -7.70 -1.69
N ARG A 331 12.64 -7.28 -2.94
CA ARG A 331 12.20 -8.05 -4.12
C ARG A 331 13.40 -8.59 -4.88
N GLU A 332 13.43 -9.90 -5.10
CA GLU A 332 14.49 -10.51 -5.88
C GLU A 332 14.45 -10.08 -7.36
N PRO A 333 15.60 -9.99 -8.06
CA PRO A 333 15.65 -9.61 -9.47
C PRO A 333 14.69 -10.43 -10.36
N ALA A 334 14.60 -11.74 -10.12
CA ALA A 334 13.74 -12.64 -10.89
C ALA A 334 12.24 -12.28 -10.78
N GLU A 335 11.77 -11.85 -9.60
CA GLU A 335 10.39 -11.39 -9.41
C GLU A 335 10.12 -10.10 -10.20
N ILE A 336 11.13 -9.22 -10.24
CA ILE A 336 11.06 -7.96 -10.96
C ILE A 336 11.04 -8.19 -12.47
N ILE A 337 11.95 -9.01 -12.99
CA ILE A 337 12.05 -9.33 -14.43
C ILE A 337 10.72 -9.88 -14.94
N LYS A 338 10.10 -10.80 -14.21
CA LYS A 338 8.79 -11.39 -14.57
C LYS A 338 7.68 -10.34 -14.76
N LYS A 339 7.74 -9.22 -14.03
CA LYS A 339 6.74 -8.14 -14.10
C LYS A 339 7.13 -7.02 -15.05
N ALA A 340 8.42 -6.72 -15.16
CA ALA A 340 8.94 -5.52 -15.82
C ALA A 340 9.35 -5.77 -17.29
N VAL A 341 9.68 -7.01 -17.64
CA VAL A 341 10.17 -7.38 -18.97
C VAL A 341 9.12 -8.25 -19.66
N ARG A 342 8.71 -7.85 -20.87
CA ARG A 342 7.80 -8.64 -21.68
C ARG A 342 8.62 -9.57 -22.56
N ARG A 343 8.53 -10.87 -22.32
CA ARG A 343 9.04 -11.88 -23.26
C ARG A 343 8.09 -11.90 -24.45
N THR A 344 8.58 -11.47 -25.62
CA THR A 344 7.90 -11.74 -26.89
C THR A 344 7.74 -13.25 -27.01
N ARG A 345 6.53 -13.71 -27.29
CA ARG A 345 6.24 -15.14 -27.52
C ARG A 345 6.86 -15.59 -28.83
#